data_AF-A0A218XPY6-F1
#
_entry.id   AF-A0A218XPY6-F1
#
_cell.length_a   1.000
_cell.length_b   1.000
_cell.length_c   1.000
_cell.angle_alpha   90.00
_cell.angle_beta   90.00
_cell.angle_gamma   90.00
#
_symmetry.space_group_name_H-M   'P 1'
#
loop_
_entity.id
_entity.type
_entity.pdbx_description
1 polymer ?
#
loop_
_entity_poly.entity_id
_entity_poly.type
_entity_poly.pdbx_seq_one_letter_code
_entity_poly.pdbx_strand_id
1 'polypeptide(L)'
;MEAFRAPSFILAVSMLLMAVASARQLRTDFYNNTCLNVEHLVRSAVTRKFQLTDITAPATLRLFFHDCFVRGCDASVLLASPNNDAEKDHPIDLSLARDGFDTVIKDEAVVDNNPQCQNKVSYADILALAKRDVISLAGGPFYHVELGRRDGRISTKASVEHRISLPTFDLVQLNTSFDGYGLSQIDMIALSDMEKTRGSILAYMRNGEVVV
;
A
#
# COMPACT_ATOMS: atom_id res chain seq x y z
N MET A 1 59.88 -9.77 -6.61
CA MET A 1 58.78 -8.91 -6.16
C MET A 1 57.58 -9.30 -7.00
N GLU A 2 56.72 -10.16 -6.45
CA GLU A 2 55.59 -10.75 -7.17
C GLU A 2 54.52 -9.68 -7.43
N ALA A 3 54.23 -9.43 -8.70
CA ALA A 3 53.21 -8.50 -9.13
C ALA A 3 51.83 -9.09 -8.79
N PHE A 4 51.16 -8.50 -7.79
CA PHE A 4 49.79 -8.86 -7.45
C PHE A 4 48.87 -8.63 -8.66
N ARG A 5 48.31 -9.73 -9.18
CA ARG A 5 47.29 -9.77 -10.23
C ARG A 5 46.02 -9.03 -9.77
N ALA A 6 45.98 -7.72 -10.03
CA ALA A 6 44.87 -6.83 -9.69
C ALA A 6 43.52 -7.03 -10.44
N PRO A 7 43.42 -7.61 -11.67
CA PRO A 7 42.14 -7.57 -12.39
C PRO A 7 41.10 -8.56 -11.82
N SER A 8 41.54 -9.64 -11.16
CA SER A 8 40.64 -10.67 -10.63
C SER A 8 39.94 -10.26 -9.33
N PHE A 9 40.59 -9.41 -8.52
CA PHE A 9 40.01 -8.89 -7.28
C PHE A 9 38.93 -7.83 -7.54
N ILE A 10 39.12 -6.98 -8.56
CA ILE A 10 38.16 -5.94 -8.93
C ILE A 10 36.86 -6.57 -9.49
N LEU A 11 36.98 -7.62 -10.31
CA LEU A 11 35.83 -8.37 -10.82
C LEU A 11 35.05 -9.09 -9.71
N ALA A 12 35.73 -9.68 -8.73
CA ALA A 12 35.09 -10.35 -7.60
C ALA A 12 34.35 -9.37 -6.67
N VAL A 13 34.93 -8.20 -6.41
CA VAL A 13 34.29 -7.14 -5.61
C VAL A 13 33.06 -6.57 -6.34
N SER A 14 33.14 -6.37 -7.67
CA SER A 14 32.01 -5.94 -8.51
C SER A 14 30.85 -6.97 -8.49
N MET A 15 31.14 -8.27 -8.63
CA MET A 15 30.11 -9.32 -8.50
C MET A 15 29.48 -9.37 -7.09
N LEU A 16 30.27 -9.16 -6.04
CA LEU A 16 29.78 -9.13 -4.67
C LEU A 16 28.88 -7.92 -4.40
N LEU A 17 29.20 -6.74 -4.97
CA LEU A 17 28.37 -5.53 -4.92
C LEU A 17 27.05 -5.67 -5.70
N MET A 18 27.05 -6.39 -6.83
CA MET A 18 25.80 -6.69 -7.57
C MET A 18 24.90 -7.69 -6.84
N ALA A 19 25.47 -8.57 -5.99
CA ALA A 19 24.70 -9.52 -5.19
C ALA A 19 23.96 -8.85 -4.01
N VAL A 20 24.50 -7.76 -3.44
CA VAL A 20 23.83 -7.00 -2.35
C VAL A 20 22.79 -5.99 -2.85
N ALA A 21 22.75 -5.69 -4.15
CA ALA A 21 21.80 -4.75 -4.75
C ALA A 21 20.58 -5.45 -5.39
N SER A 22 20.14 -6.59 -4.85
CA SER A 22 18.83 -7.12 -5.20
C SER A 22 17.76 -6.25 -4.53
N ALA A 23 17.29 -5.22 -5.23
CA ALA A 23 15.96 -4.68 -4.97
C ALA A 23 15.01 -5.88 -5.05
N ARG A 24 14.51 -6.35 -3.90
CA ARG A 24 13.68 -7.55 -3.85
C ARG A 24 12.38 -7.21 -4.55
N GLN A 25 12.26 -7.65 -5.79
CA GLN A 25 11.15 -7.32 -6.66
C GLN A 25 9.85 -7.87 -6.08
N LEU A 26 8.79 -7.07 -6.12
CA LEU A 26 7.45 -7.52 -5.76
C LEU A 26 7.02 -8.62 -6.73
N ARG A 27 6.30 -9.63 -6.23
CA ARG A 27 5.84 -10.77 -7.04
C ARG A 27 4.51 -11.30 -6.52
N THR A 28 3.69 -11.83 -7.42
CA THR A 28 2.36 -12.37 -7.07
C THR A 28 2.41 -13.65 -6.24
N ASP A 29 3.55 -14.35 -6.23
CA ASP A 29 3.75 -15.62 -5.54
C ASP A 29 4.59 -15.51 -4.26
N PHE A 30 4.79 -14.28 -3.74
CA PHE A 30 5.75 -13.98 -2.68
C PHE A 30 5.61 -14.86 -1.42
N TYR A 31 4.36 -15.14 -1.00
CA TYR A 31 4.06 -15.91 0.21
C TYR A 31 3.81 -17.40 -0.03
N ASN A 32 3.93 -17.93 -1.26
CA ASN A 32 3.58 -19.32 -1.56
C ASN A 32 4.32 -20.37 -0.70
N ASN A 33 5.54 -20.07 -0.28
CA ASN A 33 6.36 -20.97 0.54
C ASN A 33 6.30 -20.67 2.04
N THR A 34 5.67 -19.57 2.45
CA THR A 34 5.68 -19.09 3.85
C THR A 34 4.28 -19.06 4.45
N CYS A 35 3.29 -18.56 3.72
CA CYS A 35 1.88 -18.47 4.08
C CYS A 35 1.00 -18.63 2.81
N LEU A 36 0.78 -19.87 2.39
CA LEU A 36 0.08 -20.20 1.15
C LEU A 36 -1.37 -19.64 1.09
N ASN A 37 -2.01 -19.49 2.25
CA ASN A 37 -3.41 -19.10 2.35
C ASN A 37 -3.63 -17.59 2.56
N VAL A 38 -2.57 -16.75 2.47
CA VAL A 38 -2.67 -15.32 2.82
C VAL A 38 -3.79 -14.60 2.06
N GLU A 39 -3.87 -14.77 0.74
CA GLU A 39 -4.87 -14.09 -0.08
C GLU A 39 -6.29 -14.49 0.32
N HIS A 40 -6.51 -15.77 0.61
CA HIS A 40 -7.81 -16.26 1.04
C HIS A 40 -8.20 -15.75 2.43
N LEU A 41 -7.23 -15.69 3.36
CA LEU A 41 -7.45 -15.18 4.71
C LEU A 41 -7.87 -13.70 4.69
N VAL A 42 -7.13 -12.87 3.95
CA VAL A 42 -7.46 -11.45 3.79
C VAL A 42 -8.81 -11.28 3.09
N ARG A 43 -9.03 -11.99 1.97
CA ARG A 43 -10.32 -11.96 1.24
C ARG A 43 -11.51 -12.26 2.13
N SER A 44 -11.39 -13.28 2.97
CA SER A 44 -12.45 -13.70 3.89
C SER A 44 -12.76 -12.61 4.93
N ALA A 45 -11.72 -12.03 5.53
CA ALA A 45 -11.85 -10.98 6.52
C ALA A 45 -12.47 -9.70 5.94
N VAL A 46 -12.00 -9.26 4.78
CA VAL A 46 -12.54 -8.11 4.03
C VAL A 46 -13.99 -8.36 3.64
N THR A 47 -14.32 -9.54 3.11
CA THR A 47 -15.70 -9.88 2.72
C THR A 47 -16.66 -9.79 3.90
N ARG A 48 -16.26 -10.33 5.05
CA ARG A 48 -17.05 -10.24 6.28
C ARG A 48 -17.27 -8.79 6.70
N LYS A 49 -16.24 -7.96 6.63
CA LYS A 49 -16.36 -6.54 7.01
C LYS A 49 -17.22 -5.75 6.02
N PHE A 50 -17.03 -5.98 4.73
CA PHE A 50 -17.80 -5.36 3.66
C PHE A 50 -19.31 -5.62 3.82
N GLN A 51 -19.70 -6.83 4.21
CA GLN A 51 -21.10 -7.18 4.49
C GLN A 51 -21.71 -6.45 5.71
N LEU A 52 -20.88 -5.93 6.62
CA LEU A 52 -21.35 -5.19 7.80
C LEU A 52 -21.56 -3.70 7.50
N THR A 53 -20.75 -3.12 6.62
CA THR A 53 -20.83 -1.70 6.28
C THR A 53 -20.26 -1.43 4.88
N ASP A 54 -21.08 -0.79 4.05
CA ASP A 54 -20.72 -0.37 2.69
C ASP A 54 -19.60 0.70 2.67
N ILE A 55 -19.30 1.31 3.82
CA ILE A 55 -18.19 2.28 3.98
C ILE A 55 -16.82 1.58 3.90
N THR A 56 -16.77 0.25 4.06
CA THR A 56 -15.52 -0.52 4.06
C THR A 56 -14.69 -0.28 2.79
N ALA A 57 -15.31 -0.31 1.61
CA ALA A 57 -14.60 -0.10 0.36
C ALA A 57 -13.96 1.29 0.25
N PRO A 58 -14.73 2.40 0.30
CA PRO A 58 -14.14 3.73 0.19
C PRO A 58 -13.13 4.02 1.31
N ALA A 59 -13.34 3.52 2.52
CA ALA A 59 -12.40 3.71 3.63
C ALA A 59 -11.06 2.98 3.41
N THR A 60 -11.09 1.71 2.98
CA THR A 60 -9.87 0.94 2.68
C THR A 60 -9.11 1.54 1.51
N LEU A 61 -9.81 1.98 0.46
CA LEU A 61 -9.20 2.58 -0.73
C LEU A 61 -8.51 3.90 -0.39
N ARG A 62 -9.18 4.74 0.42
CA ARG A 62 -8.59 5.98 0.92
C ARG A 62 -7.38 5.71 1.82
N LEU A 63 -7.47 4.74 2.73
CA LEU A 63 -6.33 4.37 3.58
C LEU A 63 -5.11 3.94 2.75
N PHE A 64 -5.32 3.09 1.74
CA PHE A 64 -4.25 2.67 0.83
C PHE A 64 -3.60 3.85 0.09
N PHE A 65 -4.42 4.79 -0.40
CA PHE A 65 -3.92 5.99 -1.07
C PHE A 65 -3.05 6.83 -0.12
N HIS A 66 -3.53 7.11 1.10
CA HIS A 66 -2.80 7.91 2.08
C HIS A 66 -1.47 7.25 2.47
N ASP A 67 -1.44 5.92 2.65
CA ASP A 67 -0.20 5.18 2.91
C ASP A 67 0.83 5.41 1.79
N CYS A 68 0.44 5.11 0.54
CA CYS A 68 1.34 5.17 -0.61
C CYS A 68 1.84 6.60 -0.93
N PHE A 69 1.03 7.63 -0.69
CA PHE A 69 1.40 9.02 -1.05
C PHE A 69 2.33 9.67 -0.03
N VAL A 70 2.35 9.26 1.24
CA VAL A 70 3.15 9.92 2.27
C VAL A 70 4.61 9.48 2.21
N ARG A 71 4.86 8.16 2.32
CA ARG A 71 6.22 7.59 2.36
C ARG A 71 6.44 6.40 1.43
N GLY A 72 5.42 6.04 0.65
CA GLY A 72 5.35 4.80 -0.11
C GLY A 72 4.48 3.77 0.61
N CYS A 73 4.11 2.71 -0.10
CA CYS A 73 3.18 1.71 0.42
C CYS A 73 3.89 0.80 1.45
N ASP A 74 4.09 1.31 2.66
CA ASP A 74 4.84 0.66 3.74
C ASP A 74 4.02 0.56 5.04
N ALA A 75 2.71 0.82 5.03
CA ALA A 75 1.85 0.80 6.20
C ALA A 75 2.27 1.77 7.33
N SER A 76 3.11 2.80 7.06
CA SER A 76 3.48 3.83 8.04
C SER A 76 2.28 4.56 8.61
N VAL A 77 1.19 4.65 7.83
CA VAL A 77 -0.05 5.30 8.26
C VAL A 77 -0.70 4.58 9.44
N LEU A 78 -0.47 3.28 9.60
CA LEU A 78 -1.03 2.46 10.68
C LEU A 78 -0.30 2.64 12.02
N LEU A 79 0.92 3.19 11.99
CA LEU A 79 1.74 3.33 13.19
C LEU A 79 1.14 4.36 14.16
N ALA A 80 1.37 4.13 15.45
CA ALA A 80 0.97 5.02 16.52
C ALA A 80 2.18 5.61 17.23
N SER A 81 2.09 6.87 17.62
CA SER A 81 3.10 7.56 18.42
C SER A 81 2.56 7.85 19.82
N PRO A 82 3.35 7.65 20.90
CA PRO A 82 2.93 7.98 22.26
C PRO A 82 2.53 9.44 22.46
N ASN A 83 3.07 10.34 21.63
CA ASN A 83 2.84 11.78 21.74
C ASN A 83 1.80 12.30 20.72
N ASN A 84 1.03 11.39 20.09
CA ASN A 84 0.09 11.72 19.01
C ASN A 84 0.74 12.49 17.87
N ASP A 85 1.95 12.09 17.47
CA ASP A 85 2.73 12.69 16.39
C ASP A 85 2.86 11.76 15.17
N ALA A 86 2.03 10.72 15.04
CA ALA A 86 2.05 9.82 13.89
C ALA A 86 1.23 10.40 12.71
N GLU A 87 1.37 9.79 11.52
CA GLU A 87 0.62 10.18 10.32
C GLU A 87 -0.89 10.19 10.56
N LYS A 88 -1.43 9.12 11.16
CA LYS A 88 -2.87 9.02 11.51
C LYS A 88 -3.41 10.12 12.42
N ASP A 89 -2.53 10.83 13.14
CA ASP A 89 -2.90 11.93 14.04
C ASP A 89 -2.93 13.29 13.30
N HIS A 90 -2.48 13.34 12.04
CA HIS A 90 -2.50 14.54 11.21
C HIS A 90 -3.96 14.92 10.88
N PRO A 91 -4.33 16.22 10.85
CA PRO A 91 -5.72 16.65 10.61
C PRO A 91 -6.38 16.08 9.34
N ILE A 92 -5.60 15.84 8.29
CA ILE A 92 -6.06 15.24 7.04
C ILE A 92 -6.50 13.77 7.24
N ASP A 93 -5.82 13.05 8.14
CA ASP A 93 -5.98 11.60 8.32
C ASP A 93 -6.95 11.25 9.44
N LEU A 94 -7.40 12.23 10.23
CA LEU A 94 -8.41 12.01 11.29
C LEU A 94 -9.70 11.37 10.76
N SER A 95 -10.04 11.62 9.50
CA SER A 95 -11.21 11.02 8.85
C SER A 95 -11.02 9.52 8.52
N LEU A 96 -9.79 9.02 8.50
CA LEU A 96 -9.46 7.59 8.31
C LEU A 96 -9.65 6.75 9.57
N ALA A 97 -9.66 7.39 10.75
CA ALA A 97 -9.49 6.81 12.09
C ALA A 97 -10.45 5.67 12.48
N ARG A 98 -11.53 5.43 11.72
CA ARG A 98 -12.48 4.34 11.98
C ARG A 98 -12.33 3.22 10.96
N ASP A 99 -13.18 3.24 9.93
CA ASP A 99 -13.38 2.08 9.07
C ASP A 99 -12.15 1.73 8.24
N GLY A 100 -11.25 2.67 7.95
CA GLY A 100 -10.00 2.39 7.25
C GLY A 100 -9.10 1.47 8.09
N PHE A 101 -8.68 1.95 9.26
CA PHE A 101 -7.77 1.22 10.15
C PHE A 101 -8.37 -0.09 10.66
N ASP A 102 -9.67 -0.08 10.98
CA ASP A 102 -10.37 -1.27 11.45
C ASP A 102 -10.33 -2.42 10.43
N THR A 103 -10.19 -2.14 9.13
CA THR A 103 -10.17 -3.20 8.10
C THR A 103 -8.86 -3.96 8.23
N VAL A 104 -7.76 -3.23 8.12
CA VAL A 104 -6.42 -3.82 8.16
C VAL A 104 -6.13 -4.53 9.48
N ILE A 105 -6.53 -3.93 10.62
CA ILE A 105 -6.30 -4.53 11.94
C ILE A 105 -7.06 -5.86 12.09
N LYS A 106 -8.30 -5.94 11.58
CA LYS A 106 -9.11 -7.17 11.64
C LYS A 106 -8.58 -8.21 10.67
N ASP A 107 -8.16 -7.80 9.48
CA ASP A 107 -7.58 -8.68 8.47
C ASP A 107 -6.29 -9.30 8.98
N GLU A 108 -5.41 -8.50 9.59
CA GLU A 108 -4.18 -8.99 10.21
C GLU A 108 -4.48 -10.00 11.32
N ALA A 109 -5.42 -9.69 12.21
CA ALA A 109 -5.77 -10.65 13.27
C ALA A 109 -6.23 -12.00 12.69
N VAL A 110 -6.92 -12.03 11.54
CA VAL A 110 -7.30 -13.28 10.86
C VAL A 110 -6.09 -13.98 10.26
N VAL A 111 -5.15 -13.25 9.66
CA VAL A 111 -3.91 -13.78 9.11
C VAL A 111 -3.04 -14.38 10.20
N ASP A 112 -2.80 -13.66 11.29
CA ASP A 112 -1.96 -14.07 12.41
C ASP A 112 -2.52 -15.24 13.22
N ASN A 113 -3.85 -15.41 13.23
CA ASN A 113 -4.49 -16.58 13.84
C ASN A 113 -4.17 -17.88 13.08
N ASN A 114 -3.62 -17.81 11.88
CA ASN A 114 -3.11 -18.97 11.17
C ASN A 114 -1.64 -19.22 11.57
N PRO A 115 -1.30 -20.37 12.19
CA PRO A 115 0.08 -20.66 12.61
C PRO A 115 1.11 -20.67 11.47
N GLN A 116 0.68 -20.91 10.23
CA GLN A 116 1.57 -20.85 9.07
C GLN A 116 1.91 -19.41 8.69
N CYS A 117 1.09 -18.42 9.07
CA CYS A 117 1.17 -17.04 8.61
C CYS A 117 1.62 -16.05 9.69
N GLN A 118 1.53 -16.46 10.96
CA GLN A 118 1.85 -15.66 12.12
C GLN A 118 3.21 -14.94 12.01
N ASN A 119 3.21 -13.61 12.11
CA ASN A 119 4.39 -12.74 11.98
C ASN A 119 5.18 -12.89 10.65
N LYS A 120 4.54 -13.35 9.57
CA LYS A 120 5.21 -13.53 8.26
C LYS A 120 4.74 -12.56 7.19
N VAL A 121 3.51 -12.05 7.32
CA VAL A 121 2.89 -11.17 6.33
C VAL A 121 3.04 -9.72 6.81
N SER A 122 3.35 -8.80 5.91
CA SER A 122 3.45 -7.38 6.27
C SER A 122 2.07 -6.72 6.26
N TYR A 123 1.89 -5.70 7.11
CA TYR A 123 0.69 -4.87 7.09
C TYR A 123 0.52 -4.18 5.73
N ALA A 124 1.63 -3.78 5.11
CA ALA A 124 1.62 -3.17 3.78
C ALA A 124 1.03 -4.10 2.71
N ASP A 125 1.36 -5.40 2.74
CA ASP A 125 0.79 -6.37 1.80
C ASP A 125 -0.66 -6.75 2.14
N ILE A 126 -1.03 -6.78 3.42
CA ILE A 126 -2.43 -6.96 3.83
C ILE A 126 -3.29 -5.82 3.32
N LEU A 127 -2.83 -4.57 3.45
CA LEU A 127 -3.52 -3.39 2.93
C LEU A 127 -3.63 -3.43 1.40
N ALA A 128 -2.59 -3.92 0.69
CA ALA A 128 -2.64 -4.09 -0.76
C ALA A 128 -3.64 -5.17 -1.22
N LEU A 129 -3.71 -6.29 -0.50
CA LEU A 129 -4.70 -7.35 -0.75
C LEU A 129 -6.12 -6.86 -0.43
N ALA A 130 -6.29 -6.17 0.69
CA ALA A 130 -7.58 -5.62 1.11
C ALA A 130 -8.13 -4.63 0.07
N LYS A 131 -7.27 -3.78 -0.51
CA LYS A 131 -7.61 -2.90 -1.63
C LYS A 131 -8.18 -3.67 -2.83
N ARG A 132 -7.47 -4.69 -3.30
CA ARG A 132 -7.94 -5.55 -4.41
C ARG A 132 -9.28 -6.17 -4.08
N ASP A 133 -9.44 -6.65 -2.85
CA ASP A 133 -10.63 -7.35 -2.43
C ASP A 133 -11.85 -6.45 -2.35
N VAL A 134 -11.73 -5.24 -1.81
CA VAL A 134 -12.85 -4.29 -1.77
C VAL A 134 -13.25 -3.81 -3.18
N ILE A 135 -12.27 -3.63 -4.09
CA ILE A 135 -12.56 -3.28 -5.49
C ILE A 135 -13.39 -4.40 -6.14
N SER A 136 -12.95 -5.65 -6.00
CA SER A 136 -13.66 -6.80 -6.54
C SER A 136 -15.06 -6.98 -5.94
N LEU A 137 -15.21 -6.81 -4.61
CA LEU A 137 -16.50 -6.97 -3.92
C LEU A 137 -17.52 -5.92 -4.36
N ALA A 138 -17.05 -4.72 -4.67
CA ALA A 138 -17.91 -3.62 -5.07
C ALA A 138 -18.07 -3.51 -6.61
N GLY A 139 -17.76 -4.60 -7.34
CA GLY A 139 -18.07 -4.76 -8.76
C GLY A 139 -16.95 -4.41 -9.73
N GLY A 140 -15.75 -4.09 -9.24
CA GLY A 140 -14.53 -3.93 -10.03
C GLY A 140 -13.92 -5.27 -10.47
N PRO A 141 -12.79 -5.24 -11.21
CA PRO A 141 -12.16 -6.43 -11.72
C PRO A 141 -11.42 -7.13 -10.59
N PHE A 142 -11.17 -8.42 -10.77
CA PHE A 142 -10.16 -9.10 -9.99
C PHE A 142 -8.82 -8.97 -10.72
N TYR A 143 -7.76 -8.70 -9.97
CA TYR A 143 -6.39 -8.65 -10.47
C TYR A 143 -5.44 -9.28 -9.45
N HIS A 144 -4.29 -9.74 -9.94
CA HIS A 144 -3.23 -10.27 -9.09
C HIS A 144 -2.46 -9.12 -8.45
N VAL A 145 -2.19 -9.23 -7.15
CA VAL A 145 -1.43 -8.22 -6.40
C VAL A 145 0.02 -8.70 -6.32
N GLU A 146 0.96 -7.86 -6.72
CA GLU A 146 2.37 -8.12 -6.43
C GLU A 146 2.64 -7.85 -4.95
N LEU A 147 3.28 -8.80 -4.27
CA LEU A 147 3.50 -8.83 -2.83
C LEU A 147 5.00 -8.84 -2.51
N GLY A 148 5.34 -8.60 -1.25
CA GLY A 148 6.69 -8.47 -0.73
C GLY A 148 7.01 -7.08 -0.18
N ARG A 149 6.00 -6.23 0.05
CA ARG A 149 6.16 -4.94 0.72
C ARG A 149 6.61 -5.17 2.16
N ARG A 150 7.27 -4.18 2.74
CA ARG A 150 7.77 -4.22 4.12
C ARG A 150 7.18 -3.07 4.90
N ASP A 151 6.94 -3.32 6.18
CA ASP A 151 6.39 -2.32 7.06
C ASP A 151 7.43 -1.24 7.38
N GLY A 152 7.01 0.00 7.22
CA GLY A 152 7.72 1.21 7.59
C GLY A 152 7.93 1.29 9.09
N ARG A 153 8.92 2.08 9.49
CA ARG A 153 9.28 2.30 10.91
C ARG A 153 9.24 3.76 11.33
N ILE A 154 8.85 4.63 10.40
CA ILE A 154 8.83 6.08 10.57
C ILE A 154 7.44 6.52 10.18
N SER A 155 6.74 7.15 11.10
CA SER A 155 5.43 7.76 10.90
C SER A 155 5.41 9.05 11.68
N THR A 156 5.28 10.17 10.98
CA THR A 156 5.25 11.51 11.59
C THR A 156 4.20 12.39 10.93
N LYS A 157 3.57 13.29 11.69
CA LYS A 157 2.67 14.31 11.11
C LYS A 157 3.34 15.12 9.99
N ALA A 158 4.60 15.50 10.20
CA ALA A 158 5.39 16.22 9.22
C ALA A 158 5.62 15.44 7.91
N SER A 159 5.52 14.11 7.93
CA SER A 159 5.62 13.31 6.70
C SER A 159 4.38 13.49 5.81
N VAL A 160 3.22 13.82 6.37
CA VAL A 160 1.96 14.04 5.64
C VAL A 160 1.94 15.40 4.93
N GLU A 161 2.62 16.39 5.50
CA GLU A 161 2.62 17.77 4.99
C GLU A 161 3.05 17.83 3.52
N HIS A 162 2.22 18.47 2.70
CA HIS A 162 2.44 18.67 1.26
C HIS A 162 2.53 17.39 0.40
N ARG A 163 2.27 16.21 0.98
CA ARG A 163 2.24 14.92 0.24
C ARG A 163 0.85 14.55 -0.24
N ILE A 164 -0.17 14.95 0.52
CA ILE A 164 -1.56 14.64 0.23
C ILE A 164 -2.24 15.85 -0.40
N SER A 165 -2.85 15.63 -1.56
CA SER A 165 -3.71 16.58 -2.25
C SER A 165 -4.77 17.14 -1.31
N LEU A 166 -4.87 18.46 -1.22
CA LEU A 166 -5.93 19.09 -0.43
C LEU A 166 -7.16 19.38 -1.32
N PRO A 167 -8.37 19.35 -0.76
CA PRO A 167 -9.59 19.73 -1.49
C PRO A 167 -9.56 21.17 -2.06
N THR A 168 -8.62 22.00 -1.59
CA THR A 168 -8.41 23.38 -2.04
C THR A 168 -7.46 23.50 -3.23
N PHE A 169 -6.82 22.41 -3.67
CA PHE A 169 -5.90 22.47 -4.79
C PHE A 169 -6.64 22.75 -6.10
N ASP A 170 -6.06 23.59 -6.94
CA ASP A 170 -6.51 23.76 -8.32
C ASP A 170 -6.01 22.60 -9.22
N LEU A 171 -6.48 22.57 -10.47
CA LEU A 171 -6.13 21.51 -11.42
C LEU A 171 -4.61 21.43 -11.69
N VAL A 172 -3.91 22.57 -11.69
CA VAL A 172 -2.46 22.61 -11.95
C VAL A 172 -1.71 22.01 -10.76
N GLN A 173 -2.11 22.37 -9.54
CA GLN A 173 -1.55 21.81 -8.31
C GLN A 173 -1.81 20.31 -8.19
N LEU A 174 -3.01 19.83 -8.54
CA LEU A 174 -3.33 18.40 -8.55
C LEU A 174 -2.47 17.65 -9.58
N ASN A 175 -2.41 18.10 -10.83
CA ASN A 175 -1.55 17.48 -11.84
C ASN A 175 -0.09 17.40 -11.36
N THR A 176 0.45 18.51 -10.84
CA THR A 176 1.84 18.56 -10.35
C THR A 176 2.10 17.56 -9.22
N SER A 177 1.12 17.39 -8.32
CA SER A 177 1.23 16.44 -7.21
C SER A 177 1.26 15.00 -7.72
N PHE A 178 0.32 14.62 -8.58
CA PHE A 178 0.20 13.25 -9.12
C PHE A 178 1.36 12.89 -10.07
N ASP A 179 1.81 13.83 -10.90
CA ASP A 179 2.99 13.66 -11.76
C ASP A 179 4.25 13.33 -10.94
N GLY A 180 4.35 13.86 -9.71
CA GLY A 180 5.43 13.54 -8.77
C GLY A 180 5.51 12.08 -8.34
N TYR A 181 4.40 11.33 -8.49
CA TYR A 181 4.31 9.88 -8.25
C TYR A 181 4.25 9.07 -9.55
N GLY A 182 4.47 9.72 -10.71
CA GLY A 182 4.39 9.08 -12.03
C GLY A 182 2.97 8.77 -12.48
N LEU A 183 1.95 9.40 -11.86
CA LEU A 183 0.55 9.22 -12.20
C LEU A 183 0.11 10.29 -13.20
N SER A 184 -0.54 9.87 -14.29
CA SER A 184 -1.00 10.78 -15.33
C SER A 184 -2.24 11.58 -14.91
N GLN A 185 -2.61 12.59 -15.68
CA GLN A 185 -3.86 13.32 -15.46
C GLN A 185 -5.11 12.42 -15.47
N ILE A 186 -5.12 11.34 -16.26
CA ILE A 186 -6.21 10.35 -16.25
C ILE A 186 -6.26 9.66 -14.89
N ASP A 187 -5.09 9.29 -14.36
CA ASP A 187 -4.96 8.63 -13.06
C ASP A 187 -5.37 9.58 -11.92
N MET A 188 -5.04 10.87 -12.03
CA MET A 188 -5.50 11.91 -11.11
C MET A 188 -7.03 12.06 -11.12
N ILE A 189 -7.68 12.10 -12.29
CA ILE A 189 -9.15 12.19 -12.38
C ILE A 189 -9.79 10.96 -11.74
N ALA A 190 -9.31 9.78 -12.14
CA ALA A 190 -9.68 8.48 -11.59
C ALA A 190 -9.62 8.45 -10.05
N LEU A 191 -8.48 8.88 -9.49
CA LEU A 191 -8.22 8.87 -8.05
C LEU A 191 -8.96 9.98 -7.29
N SER A 192 -9.19 11.14 -7.90
CA SER A 192 -9.91 12.25 -7.26
C SER A 192 -11.42 11.97 -7.14
N ASP A 193 -12.00 11.22 -8.08
CA ASP A 193 -13.39 10.76 -7.98
C ASP A 193 -13.59 9.76 -6.82
N MET A 194 -12.52 9.09 -6.35
CA MET A 194 -12.55 8.17 -5.20
C MET A 194 -12.90 8.89 -3.90
N GLU A 195 -12.43 10.13 -3.72
CA GLU A 195 -12.71 10.91 -2.50
C GLU A 195 -14.14 11.47 -2.47
N LYS A 196 -14.74 11.66 -3.65
CA LYS A 196 -15.98 12.42 -3.80
C LYS A 196 -17.22 11.55 -3.91
N THR A 197 -17.10 10.34 -4.46
CA THR A 197 -18.26 9.53 -4.83
C THR A 197 -18.40 8.30 -3.93
N ARG A 198 -19.52 8.21 -3.22
CA ARG A 198 -19.97 7.07 -2.41
C ARG A 198 -20.23 5.76 -3.19
N GLY A 199 -19.62 5.55 -4.37
CA GLY A 199 -19.81 4.27 -5.08
C GLY A 199 -19.58 4.22 -6.59
N SER A 200 -18.75 5.05 -7.21
CA SER A 200 -18.43 4.86 -8.64
C SER A 200 -17.05 4.25 -8.83
N ILE A 201 -16.98 2.91 -8.79
CA ILE A 201 -15.72 2.15 -8.94
C ILE A 201 -15.16 2.18 -10.37
N LEU A 202 -15.94 2.65 -11.35
CA LEU A 202 -15.43 2.89 -12.70
C LEU A 202 -14.28 3.90 -12.74
N ALA A 203 -14.20 4.80 -11.76
CA ALA A 203 -13.10 5.75 -11.66
C ALA A 203 -11.77 5.08 -11.28
N TYR A 204 -11.75 3.81 -10.86
CA TYR A 204 -10.53 3.15 -10.35
C TYR A 204 -9.72 2.45 -11.44
N MET A 205 -10.18 2.49 -12.68
CA MET A 205 -9.62 1.71 -13.76
C MET A 205 -9.15 2.53 -14.95
N ARG A 206 -7.95 2.21 -15.43
CA ARG A 206 -7.43 2.65 -16.73
C ARG A 206 -7.25 1.42 -17.60
N ASN A 207 -7.94 1.36 -18.74
CA ASN A 207 -7.84 0.24 -19.70
C ASN A 207 -8.10 -1.16 -19.07
N GLY A 208 -8.86 -1.25 -17.97
CA GLY A 208 -9.11 -2.49 -17.24
C GLY A 208 -8.07 -2.83 -16.15
N GLU A 209 -7.07 -1.97 -15.94
CA GLU A 209 -6.09 -2.07 -14.86
C GLU A 209 -6.41 -1.08 -13.74
N VAL A 210 -6.16 -1.47 -12.49
CA VAL A 210 -6.38 -0.58 -11.34
C VAL A 210 -5.26 0.45 -11.26
N VAL A 211 -5.64 1.72 -11.08
CA VAL A 211 -4.75 2.89 -11.16
C VAL A 211 -3.76 3.00 -9.97
N VAL A 212 -3.86 2.14 -8.97
CA VAL A 212 -2.91 2.03 -7.84
C VAL A 212 -2.77 0.59 -7.38
#